data_AF-A0A1H1VCQ2-F1
#
_entry.id   AF-A0A1H1VCQ2-F1
#
_cell.length_a   1.000
_cell.length_b   1.000
_cell.length_c   1.000
_cell.angle_alpha   90.00
_cell.angle_beta   90.00
_cell.angle_gamma   90.00
#
_symmetry.space_group_name_H-M   'P 1'
#
loop_
_entity.id
_entity.type
_entity.pdbx_description
1 polymer ?
#
loop_
_entity_poly.entity_id
_entity_poly.type
_entity_poly.pdbx_seq_one_letter_code
_entity_poly.pdbx_strand_id
1 'polypeptide(L)'
;MKKIKKLSLLIVCIATAIVSITSCQKSGINSSMQIKTTTAGTQNKLLLMQKDSLVSTPFGYKKKSQVHFLPSGHELTESNGRLLEKDSKTKQTINDFGVINTNSGVTITNNSLAVTKSAVVPGLGTGWITDAVWNNTNTANAISKFTTTWVVPDAPVNNDNQTIYIFNGMQDGLSATSHILQPVLQWGPSNAGGGNYWAVTNWYGSGQGSTANYFYGTLVTVSAGISLQGVMTMTAQNGSLYSYNSSFSGFSANSSMTVNNVPQLTYAFETLEAYGVQYSLDYPMTYEVPMTNIQILLNSGVNAPIQWTAENRVTDIGQHTVVVNNNSPNGEVDIYIRNHYVMPITVTMPSSASLHAVVVGITPAYSGFPGANLTFTNTSTQNYITYNSTDTYNIQVTTVTQRCHVTLNGQTQDTQGGHTYASFNNISLSGSGPLQISVTPF
;
A
#
# COMPACT_ATOMS: atom_id res chain seq x y z
N MET A 1 -41.89 9.52 -77.97
CA MET A 1 -41.03 10.38 -78.84
C MET A 1 -39.58 9.90 -78.79
N LYS A 2 -38.69 10.50 -79.60
CA LYS A 2 -37.22 10.34 -79.75
C LYS A 2 -36.44 10.07 -78.43
N LYS A 3 -35.25 9.44 -78.37
CA LYS A 3 -34.42 8.63 -79.33
C LYS A 3 -33.23 7.93 -78.59
N ILE A 4 -33.02 6.63 -78.85
CA ILE A 4 -31.76 5.88 -79.19
C ILE A 4 -30.39 6.27 -78.55
N LYS A 5 -29.68 5.25 -77.98
CA LYS A 5 -28.21 4.88 -78.08
C LYS A 5 -27.71 4.29 -76.73
N LYS A 6 -26.75 3.35 -76.61
CA LYS A 6 -26.11 2.28 -77.44
C LYS A 6 -25.45 1.26 -76.44
N LEU A 7 -25.30 -0.05 -76.73
CA LEU A 7 -24.09 -0.75 -77.25
C LEU A 7 -22.76 -0.37 -76.55
N SER A 8 -21.82 -1.24 -76.12
CA SER A 8 -21.48 -2.65 -76.49
C SER A 8 -20.64 -3.29 -75.34
N LEU A 9 -20.70 -4.59 -74.97
CA LEU A 9 -20.13 -5.83 -75.58
C LEU A 9 -18.67 -6.22 -75.17
N LEU A 10 -18.51 -7.16 -74.21
CA LEU A 10 -17.52 -8.29 -74.16
C LEU A 10 -17.76 -9.14 -72.86
N ILE A 11 -17.65 -10.47 -72.71
CA ILE A 11 -17.37 -11.69 -73.54
C ILE A 11 -15.97 -12.35 -73.39
N VAL A 12 -15.92 -13.50 -72.67
CA VAL A 12 -14.96 -14.66 -72.76
C VAL A 12 -13.51 -14.43 -72.30
N CYS A 13 -12.80 -15.29 -71.54
CA CYS A 13 -12.70 -16.77 -71.41
C CYS A 13 -12.42 -17.18 -69.93
N ILE A 14 -12.37 -18.43 -69.42
CA ILE A 14 -12.61 -19.81 -69.93
C ILE A 14 -13.09 -20.75 -68.76
N ALA A 15 -12.75 -22.06 -68.76
CA ALA A 15 -13.02 -23.11 -67.76
C ALA A 15 -11.82 -23.30 -66.77
N THR A 16 -11.76 -24.22 -65.79
CA THR A 16 -12.45 -25.51 -65.50
C THR A 16 -12.33 -25.78 -63.97
N ALA A 17 -12.99 -26.72 -63.27
CA ALA A 17 -13.82 -27.86 -63.65
C ALA A 17 -14.92 -28.20 -62.62
N ILE A 18 -15.81 -29.13 -62.99
CA ILE A 18 -16.93 -29.63 -62.17
C ILE A 18 -16.60 -31.03 -61.64
N VAL A 19 -16.84 -31.27 -60.34
CA VAL A 19 -17.21 -32.60 -59.80
C VAL A 19 -18.37 -32.40 -58.82
N SER A 20 -19.29 -33.37 -58.78
CA SER A 20 -20.68 -33.14 -58.37
C SER A 20 -21.07 -33.90 -57.09
N ILE A 21 -21.92 -33.26 -56.27
CA ILE A 21 -22.88 -33.84 -55.28
C ILE A 21 -22.72 -35.30 -54.83
N THR A 22 -22.53 -35.48 -53.53
CA THR A 22 -23.32 -36.45 -52.75
C THR A 22 -23.89 -35.78 -51.49
N SER A 23 -25.08 -36.21 -51.07
CA SER A 23 -25.84 -35.63 -49.97
C SER A 23 -25.78 -36.48 -48.71
N CYS A 24 -25.58 -35.86 -47.54
CA CYS A 24 -26.01 -36.45 -46.26
C CYS A 24 -26.36 -35.36 -45.23
N GLN A 25 -27.64 -35.23 -44.90
CA GLN A 25 -28.18 -34.48 -43.77
C GLN A 25 -29.07 -35.41 -42.94
N LYS A 26 -29.31 -35.05 -41.66
CA LYS A 26 -29.98 -35.86 -40.60
C LYS A 26 -29.18 -37.12 -40.20
N SER A 27 -29.13 -37.53 -38.93
CA SER A 27 -29.63 -36.99 -37.65
C SER A 27 -28.48 -37.09 -36.62
N GLY A 28 -28.40 -36.37 -35.50
CA GLY A 28 -29.45 -35.79 -34.68
C GLY A 28 -29.62 -36.63 -33.40
N ILE A 29 -28.86 -36.30 -32.36
CA ILE A 29 -29.05 -36.82 -30.99
C ILE A 29 -29.28 -35.64 -30.06
N ASN A 30 -30.43 -35.62 -29.38
CA ASN A 30 -30.71 -34.66 -28.33
C ASN A 30 -30.03 -35.08 -27.03
N SER A 31 -29.63 -34.10 -26.21
CA SER A 31 -29.35 -34.30 -24.79
C SER A 31 -29.86 -33.09 -24.01
N SER A 32 -31.18 -32.97 -23.96
CA SER A 32 -31.88 -31.91 -23.24
C SER A 32 -31.73 -32.11 -21.74
N MET A 33 -30.81 -31.38 -21.10
CA MET A 33 -30.76 -31.27 -19.65
C MET A 33 -31.97 -30.45 -19.17
N GLN A 34 -33.08 -31.13 -18.88
CA GLN A 34 -34.29 -30.48 -18.40
C GLN A 34 -34.10 -29.97 -16.96
N ILE A 35 -33.87 -28.66 -16.83
CA ILE A 35 -34.03 -27.95 -15.55
C ILE A 35 -35.53 -27.98 -15.21
N LYS A 36 -35.90 -28.91 -14.32
CA LYS A 36 -37.29 -29.11 -13.88
C LYS A 36 -37.74 -27.91 -13.05
N THR A 37 -38.58 -27.05 -13.63
CA THR A 37 -39.08 -25.82 -13.00
C THR A 37 -40.07 -26.12 -11.88
N THR A 38 -39.56 -26.19 -10.64
CA THR A 38 -40.39 -26.26 -9.42
C THR A 38 -40.39 -24.95 -8.64
N THR A 39 -41.57 -24.34 -8.56
CA THR A 39 -41.99 -23.35 -7.55
C THR A 39 -41.37 -21.95 -7.65
N ALA A 40 -42.20 -20.97 -8.02
CA ALA A 40 -41.82 -19.55 -8.17
C ALA A 40 -41.44 -18.81 -6.86
N GLY A 41 -41.56 -19.46 -5.69
CA GLY A 41 -41.15 -18.89 -4.40
C GLY A 41 -39.63 -18.76 -4.21
N THR A 42 -38.83 -19.53 -4.93
CA THR A 42 -37.37 -19.59 -4.72
C THR A 42 -36.61 -18.45 -5.42
N GLN A 43 -37.13 -17.93 -6.53
CA GLN A 43 -36.48 -16.88 -7.34
C GLN A 43 -36.28 -15.57 -6.54
N ASN A 44 -37.27 -15.13 -5.76
CA ASN A 44 -37.13 -13.95 -4.90
C ASN A 44 -36.04 -14.12 -3.83
N LYS A 45 -35.80 -15.35 -3.34
CA LYS A 45 -34.72 -15.59 -2.37
C LYS A 45 -33.34 -15.54 -3.03
N LEU A 46 -33.23 -15.91 -4.31
CA LEU A 46 -31.99 -15.76 -5.07
C LEU A 46 -31.70 -14.31 -5.46
N LEU A 47 -32.75 -13.50 -5.69
CA LEU A 47 -32.60 -12.07 -5.98
C LEU A 47 -32.29 -11.23 -4.73
N LEU A 48 -32.76 -11.64 -3.54
CA LEU A 48 -32.34 -11.05 -2.26
C LEU A 48 -30.93 -11.49 -1.83
N MET A 49 -30.35 -12.53 -2.43
CA MET A 49 -28.91 -12.82 -2.32
C MET A 49 -28.09 -11.91 -3.24
N GLN A 50 -28.31 -10.60 -3.13
CA GLN A 50 -27.42 -9.60 -3.71
C GLN A 50 -26.02 -9.84 -3.15
N LYS A 51 -25.11 -10.30 -4.02
CA LYS A 51 -23.74 -10.71 -3.69
C LYS A 51 -23.08 -9.69 -2.77
N ASP A 52 -22.98 -10.04 -1.49
CA ASP A 52 -22.40 -9.20 -0.44
C ASP A 52 -20.95 -8.87 -0.81
N SER A 53 -20.76 -7.66 -1.30
CA SER A 53 -19.56 -7.25 -2.01
C SER A 53 -18.39 -7.18 -1.03
N LEU A 54 -17.28 -7.82 -1.37
CA LEU A 54 -16.05 -7.64 -0.61
C LEU A 54 -15.54 -6.21 -0.80
N VAL A 55 -15.13 -5.58 0.30
CA VAL A 55 -14.62 -4.21 0.37
C VAL A 55 -13.28 -4.18 1.10
N SER A 56 -12.39 -3.25 0.71
CA SER A 56 -11.09 -3.03 1.35
C SER A 56 -11.26 -2.41 2.74
N THR A 57 -10.49 -2.91 3.71
CA THR A 57 -10.35 -2.43 5.10
C THR A 57 -8.92 -2.73 5.59
N PRO A 58 -8.38 -2.06 6.62
CA PRO A 58 -7.06 -2.34 7.24
C PRO A 58 -7.07 -3.62 8.11
N PHE A 59 -7.74 -4.65 7.62
CA PHE A 59 -7.94 -5.95 8.28
C PHE A 59 -8.07 -7.11 7.28
N GLY A 60 -7.95 -6.88 5.96
CA GLY A 60 -8.46 -7.80 4.92
C GLY A 60 -9.61 -7.25 4.09
N TYR A 61 -9.90 -7.91 2.97
CA TYR A 61 -11.18 -7.78 2.28
C TYR A 61 -12.31 -8.35 3.14
N LYS A 62 -13.31 -7.54 3.50
CA LYS A 62 -14.47 -7.93 4.32
C LYS A 62 -15.76 -7.85 3.53
N LYS A 63 -16.80 -8.59 3.94
CA LYS A 63 -18.16 -8.38 3.42
C LYS A 63 -18.63 -6.97 3.78
N LYS A 64 -19.32 -6.28 2.87
CA LYS A 64 -19.86 -4.94 3.14
C LYS A 64 -20.85 -4.94 4.31
N SER A 65 -21.61 -6.02 4.51
CA SER A 65 -22.50 -6.18 5.68
C SER A 65 -21.79 -6.21 7.04
N GLN A 66 -20.46 -6.42 7.08
CA GLN A 66 -19.66 -6.46 8.30
C GLN A 66 -18.92 -5.12 8.58
N VAL A 67 -19.02 -4.11 7.71
CA VAL A 67 -18.21 -2.88 7.79
C VAL A 67 -19.08 -1.65 7.97
N HIS A 68 -19.04 -1.07 9.17
CA HIS A 68 -19.98 -0.06 9.66
C HIS A 68 -19.31 1.29 9.91
N PHE A 69 -19.99 2.38 9.58
CA PHE A 69 -19.60 3.71 10.03
C PHE A 69 -19.96 3.88 11.50
N LEU A 70 -19.05 4.42 12.32
CA LEU A 70 -19.32 4.85 13.69
C LEU A 70 -19.41 6.40 13.72
N PRO A 71 -20.61 6.98 13.91
CA PRO A 71 -20.78 8.44 13.97
C PRO A 71 -20.06 9.10 15.15
N SER A 72 -19.73 10.39 15.01
CA SER A 72 -19.24 11.18 16.14
C SER A 72 -20.26 11.22 17.27
N GLY A 73 -19.78 11.12 18.51
CA GLY A 73 -20.62 11.00 19.70
C GLY A 73 -21.09 9.58 20.00
N HIS A 74 -20.81 8.59 19.13
CA HIS A 74 -21.10 7.18 19.40
C HIS A 74 -19.85 6.45 19.91
N GLU A 75 -20.05 5.37 20.66
CA GLU A 75 -18.99 4.48 21.16
C GLU A 75 -19.37 3.01 20.96
N LEU A 76 -18.37 2.13 20.94
CA LEU A 76 -18.59 0.69 21.02
C LEU A 76 -18.46 0.23 22.47
N THR A 77 -19.26 -0.76 22.86
CA THR A 77 -19.23 -1.37 24.19
C THR A 77 -19.48 -2.87 24.09
N GLU A 78 -18.58 -3.66 24.64
CA GLU A 78 -18.80 -5.08 24.87
C GLU A 78 -19.61 -5.28 26.17
N SER A 79 -20.64 -6.13 26.09
CA SER A 79 -21.52 -6.41 27.22
C SER A 79 -22.18 -7.77 27.04
N ASN A 80 -22.06 -8.65 28.03
CA ASN A 80 -22.65 -10.00 28.04
C ASN A 80 -22.32 -10.83 26.78
N GLY A 81 -21.09 -10.71 26.26
CA GLY A 81 -20.64 -11.39 25.03
C GLY A 81 -21.21 -10.80 23.73
N ARG A 82 -21.77 -9.58 23.77
CA ARG A 82 -22.34 -8.88 22.61
C ARG A 82 -21.62 -7.56 22.38
N LEU A 83 -21.51 -7.14 21.11
CA LEU A 83 -20.98 -5.83 20.75
C LEU A 83 -22.12 -4.85 20.48
N LEU A 84 -22.14 -3.76 21.24
CA LEU A 84 -23.20 -2.75 21.20
C LEU A 84 -22.64 -1.40 20.74
N GLU A 85 -23.38 -0.71 19.89
CA GLU A 85 -23.20 0.72 19.63
C GLU A 85 -23.99 1.51 20.67
N LYS A 86 -23.40 2.57 21.23
CA LYS A 86 -24.05 3.43 22.21
C LYS A 86 -23.85 4.91 21.93
N ASP A 87 -24.83 5.72 22.30
CA ASP A 87 -24.63 7.17 22.42
C ASP A 87 -23.71 7.44 23.63
N SER A 88 -22.58 8.11 23.38
CA SER A 88 -21.51 8.28 24.38
C SER A 88 -21.93 9.11 25.60
N LYS A 89 -23.01 9.90 25.49
CA LYS A 89 -23.47 10.84 26.52
C LYS A 89 -24.56 10.25 27.42
N THR A 90 -25.53 9.56 26.83
CA THR A 90 -26.69 8.94 27.51
C THR A 90 -26.47 7.47 27.83
N LYS A 91 -25.47 6.83 27.21
CA LYS A 91 -25.13 5.41 27.30
C LYS A 91 -26.26 4.46 26.86
N GLN A 92 -27.24 4.97 26.12
CA GLN A 92 -28.31 4.18 25.50
C GLN A 92 -27.75 3.38 24.30
N THR A 93 -28.18 2.12 24.17
CA THR A 93 -27.85 1.28 23.01
C THR A 93 -28.57 1.80 21.77
N ILE A 94 -27.81 2.03 20.70
CA ILE A 94 -28.30 2.44 19.38
C ILE A 94 -28.48 1.21 18.49
N ASN A 95 -27.42 0.41 18.37
CA ASN A 95 -27.39 -0.83 17.59
C ASN A 95 -26.77 -1.98 18.42
N ASP A 96 -27.10 -3.21 18.03
CA ASP A 96 -26.55 -4.44 18.60
C ASP A 96 -26.07 -5.32 17.44
N PHE A 97 -24.75 -5.51 17.34
CA PHE A 97 -24.11 -6.23 16.23
C PHE A 97 -24.03 -7.75 16.46
N GLY A 98 -24.70 -8.25 17.50
CA GLY A 98 -24.76 -9.67 17.83
C GLY A 98 -23.67 -10.13 18.79
N VAL A 99 -23.49 -11.46 18.83
CA VAL A 99 -22.53 -12.13 19.72
C VAL A 99 -21.13 -12.07 19.12
N ILE A 100 -20.15 -11.67 19.94
CA ILE A 100 -18.72 -11.73 19.62
C ILE A 100 -18.11 -13.01 20.19
N ASN A 101 -17.25 -13.65 19.39
CA ASN A 101 -16.64 -14.93 19.74
C ASN A 101 -15.34 -14.72 20.53
N THR A 102 -15.44 -14.36 21.81
CA THR A 102 -14.29 -14.11 22.72
C THR A 102 -13.49 -15.37 23.11
N ASN A 103 -13.53 -16.43 22.30
CA ASN A 103 -12.83 -17.69 22.55
C ASN A 103 -11.33 -17.55 22.27
N SER A 104 -10.55 -17.18 23.29
CA SER A 104 -9.08 -17.07 23.28
C SER A 104 -8.32 -18.41 23.16
N GLY A 105 -8.94 -19.43 22.56
CA GLY A 105 -8.44 -20.82 22.55
C GLY A 105 -8.07 -21.38 21.17
N VAL A 106 -8.23 -20.60 20.08
CA VAL A 106 -7.88 -21.05 18.72
C VAL A 106 -6.45 -20.63 18.38
N THR A 107 -5.49 -21.50 18.71
CA THR A 107 -4.10 -21.38 18.24
C THR A 107 -4.05 -21.58 16.73
N ILE A 108 -4.09 -20.48 15.98
CA ILE A 108 -3.80 -20.50 14.54
C ILE A 108 -2.29 -20.62 14.38
N THR A 109 -1.83 -21.66 13.70
CA THR A 109 -0.47 -21.71 13.15
C THR A 109 -0.42 -20.85 11.89
N ASN A 110 0.69 -20.13 11.67
CA ASN A 110 0.82 -19.05 10.68
C ASN A 110 0.62 -19.43 9.19
N ASN A 111 0.17 -20.65 8.87
CA ASN A 111 -0.04 -21.17 7.52
C ASN A 111 -1.44 -20.94 6.93
N SER A 112 -2.46 -20.51 7.70
CA SER A 112 -3.83 -20.41 7.17
C SER A 112 -4.11 -19.16 6.31
N LEU A 113 -3.13 -18.29 6.10
CA LEU A 113 -3.17 -17.18 5.13
C LEU A 113 -2.46 -17.52 3.80
N ALA A 114 -2.20 -18.81 3.54
CA ALA A 114 -1.68 -19.30 2.26
C ALA A 114 -2.70 -19.11 1.12
N VAL A 115 -2.76 -17.89 0.57
CA VAL A 115 -3.42 -17.61 -0.71
C VAL A 115 -2.83 -18.53 -1.77
N THR A 116 -3.68 -19.31 -2.45
CA THR A 116 -3.24 -20.19 -3.52
C THR A 116 -2.66 -19.36 -4.67
N LYS A 117 -1.32 -19.43 -4.82
CA LYS A 117 -0.55 -18.63 -5.79
C LYS A 117 -0.96 -18.94 -7.23
N SER A 118 -1.93 -18.19 -7.74
CA SER A 118 -2.35 -18.25 -9.14
C SER A 118 -1.20 -17.83 -10.05
N ALA A 119 -0.98 -18.57 -11.13
CA ALA A 119 0.28 -18.57 -11.86
C ALA A 119 0.42 -17.46 -12.94
N VAL A 120 -0.12 -16.27 -12.70
CA VAL A 120 -0.10 -15.15 -13.67
C VAL A 120 0.23 -13.83 -12.95
N VAL A 121 1.44 -13.32 -13.21
CA VAL A 121 2.07 -12.12 -12.61
C VAL A 121 2.37 -12.26 -11.10
N PRO A 122 3.56 -11.86 -10.58
CA PRO A 122 3.80 -11.79 -9.15
C PRO A 122 2.91 -10.73 -8.51
N GLY A 123 2.11 -11.09 -7.51
CA GLY A 123 1.30 -10.12 -6.78
C GLY A 123 2.16 -9.29 -5.82
N LEU A 124 2.10 -7.96 -5.95
CA LEU A 124 2.89 -6.96 -5.21
C LEU A 124 2.44 -6.78 -3.74
N GLY A 125 2.06 -7.89 -3.12
CA GLY A 125 1.39 -7.99 -1.83
C GLY A 125 -0.12 -7.79 -1.87
N THR A 126 -0.79 -8.32 -0.85
CA THR A 126 -2.19 -8.02 -0.52
C THR A 126 -2.42 -8.35 0.96
N GLY A 127 -2.94 -7.40 1.72
CA GLY A 127 -2.86 -7.42 3.19
C GLY A 127 -1.54 -6.87 3.71
N TRP A 128 -1.11 -7.34 4.88
CA TRP A 128 0.09 -6.85 5.56
C TRP A 128 1.32 -7.14 4.70
N ILE A 129 2.01 -6.07 4.32
CA ILE A 129 3.17 -6.06 3.42
C ILE A 129 4.42 -6.24 4.27
N THR A 130 4.55 -5.40 5.29
CA THR A 130 5.67 -5.39 6.23
C THR A 130 5.25 -4.66 7.50
N ASP A 131 5.75 -5.12 8.65
CA ASP A 131 5.39 -4.58 9.96
C ASP A 131 6.52 -4.76 10.98
N ALA A 132 6.41 -4.07 12.12
CA ALA A 132 7.10 -4.42 13.35
C ALA A 132 6.08 -4.72 14.44
N VAL A 133 6.32 -5.78 15.21
CA VAL A 133 5.46 -6.23 16.30
C VAL A 133 6.21 -6.24 17.64
N TRP A 134 5.52 -5.83 18.71
CA TRP A 134 5.93 -6.04 20.09
C TRP A 134 4.76 -6.59 20.91
N ASN A 135 5.05 -7.39 21.93
CA ASN A 135 4.04 -8.00 22.80
C ASN A 135 4.34 -7.71 24.28
N ASN A 136 3.37 -7.10 24.96
CA ASN A 136 3.40 -6.92 26.41
C ASN A 136 3.09 -8.23 27.14
N THR A 137 4.13 -9.03 27.37
CA THR A 137 4.05 -10.28 28.14
C THR A 137 3.74 -10.06 29.63
N ASN A 138 3.90 -8.84 30.15
CA ASN A 138 3.55 -8.47 31.52
C ASN A 138 2.11 -7.93 31.59
N THR A 139 1.13 -8.83 31.42
CA THR A 139 -0.29 -8.46 31.34
C THR A 139 -0.81 -7.73 32.59
N ALA A 140 -0.18 -7.90 33.76
CA ALA A 140 -0.51 -7.12 34.97
C ALA A 140 -0.26 -5.61 34.81
N ASN A 141 0.62 -5.22 33.90
CA ASN A 141 0.92 -3.82 33.57
C ASN A 141 0.41 -3.50 32.16
N ALA A 142 -0.89 -3.28 32.00
CA ALA A 142 -1.52 -3.04 30.69
C ALA A 142 -0.98 -1.79 29.98
N ILE A 143 -1.05 -1.77 28.64
CA ILE A 143 -0.70 -0.58 27.84
C ILE A 143 -1.73 0.52 28.16
N SER A 144 -1.25 1.65 28.69
CA SER A 144 -2.07 2.82 29.03
C SER A 144 -2.07 3.88 27.94
N LYS A 145 -1.00 3.96 27.15
CA LYS A 145 -0.85 4.86 26.00
C LYS A 145 0.08 4.22 24.97
N PHE A 146 -0.27 4.29 23.69
CA PHE A 146 0.63 4.04 22.57
C PHE A 146 0.53 5.21 21.59
N THR A 147 1.65 5.88 21.31
CA THR A 147 1.75 6.95 20.33
C THR A 147 2.96 6.81 19.44
N THR A 148 2.76 7.07 18.14
CA THR A 148 3.80 7.05 17.11
C THR A 148 3.59 8.24 16.16
N THR A 149 4.68 8.80 15.64
CA THR A 149 4.67 10.02 14.82
C THR A 149 5.36 9.76 13.48
N TRP A 150 4.66 10.01 12.37
CA TRP A 150 5.18 9.81 11.03
C TRP A 150 4.83 10.99 10.12
N VAL A 151 5.34 10.99 8.89
CA VAL A 151 5.00 11.98 7.85
C VAL A 151 4.12 11.31 6.80
N VAL A 152 3.08 12.00 6.32
CA VAL A 152 2.27 11.52 5.19
C VAL A 152 3.17 11.45 3.94
N PRO A 153 3.40 10.28 3.34
CA PRO A 153 4.26 10.16 2.16
C PRO A 153 3.62 10.80 0.92
N ASP A 154 4.38 10.88 -0.16
CA ASP A 154 3.92 11.31 -1.47
C ASP A 154 2.71 10.48 -1.95
N ALA A 155 1.96 11.05 -2.90
CA ALA A 155 1.02 10.25 -3.67
C ALA A 155 1.77 9.16 -4.48
N PRO A 156 1.18 7.98 -4.66
CA PRO A 156 1.47 7.10 -5.78
C PRO A 156 1.46 7.82 -7.13
N VAL A 157 2.27 7.34 -8.07
CA VAL A 157 2.31 7.90 -9.45
C VAL A 157 1.16 7.33 -10.28
N ASN A 158 0.89 6.03 -10.13
CA ASN A 158 -0.26 5.36 -10.70
C ASN A 158 -1.44 5.40 -9.72
N ASN A 159 -2.65 5.31 -10.26
CA ASN A 159 -3.86 5.09 -9.47
C ASN A 159 -4.71 4.02 -10.15
N ASP A 160 -4.27 2.77 -10.06
CA ASP A 160 -4.95 1.63 -10.66
C ASP A 160 -6.00 0.99 -9.71
N ASN A 161 -6.51 1.82 -8.77
CA ASN A 161 -7.49 1.52 -7.71
C ASN A 161 -6.94 0.72 -6.52
N GLN A 162 -5.65 0.86 -6.25
CA GLN A 162 -5.02 0.36 -5.05
C GLN A 162 -5.54 1.05 -3.78
N THR A 163 -5.56 0.34 -2.65
CA THR A 163 -5.67 0.94 -1.31
C THR A 163 -4.35 0.74 -0.58
N ILE A 164 -3.89 1.74 0.17
CA ILE A 164 -2.71 1.62 1.04
C ILE A 164 -3.08 2.15 2.42
N TYR A 165 -2.70 1.42 3.47
CA TYR A 165 -2.86 1.79 4.86
C TYR A 165 -1.48 1.82 5.54
N ILE A 166 -1.25 2.88 6.32
CA ILE A 166 -0.10 3.02 7.21
C ILE A 166 -0.65 3.36 8.59
N PHE A 167 -0.25 2.60 9.61
CA PHE A 167 -0.77 2.77 10.97
C PHE A 167 0.19 2.26 12.04
N ASN A 168 0.05 2.83 13.24
CA ASN A 168 0.39 2.14 14.48
C ASN A 168 -0.90 1.48 15.03
N GLY A 169 -0.83 0.32 15.67
CA GLY A 169 -2.03 -0.45 16.07
C GLY A 169 -1.85 -1.27 17.35
N MET A 170 -2.96 -1.60 18.04
CA MET A 170 -2.94 -2.51 19.19
C MET A 170 -3.93 -3.67 19.04
N GLN A 171 -3.57 -4.86 19.54
CA GLN A 171 -4.36 -6.10 19.40
C GLN A 171 -4.29 -6.99 20.66
N ASP A 172 -5.34 -7.76 20.96
CA ASP A 172 -5.41 -8.65 22.15
C ASP A 172 -4.70 -10.00 22.02
N GLY A 173 -4.17 -10.33 20.83
CA GLY A 173 -3.67 -11.65 20.47
C GLY A 173 -3.29 -11.72 19.00
N LEU A 174 -3.07 -12.93 18.46
CA LEU A 174 -2.78 -13.17 17.04
C LEU A 174 -3.80 -14.13 16.37
N SER A 175 -5.00 -14.24 16.96
CA SER A 175 -6.01 -15.21 16.56
C SER A 175 -7.03 -14.61 15.58
N ALA A 176 -7.80 -15.47 14.90
CA ALA A 176 -8.96 -15.00 14.13
C ALA A 176 -10.13 -14.50 15.02
N THR A 177 -10.01 -14.54 16.35
CA THR A 177 -10.96 -13.92 17.29
C THR A 177 -10.43 -12.62 17.90
N SER A 178 -9.25 -12.16 17.49
CA SER A 178 -8.55 -11.03 18.14
C SER A 178 -9.08 -9.64 17.79
N HIS A 179 -9.34 -8.84 18.83
CA HIS A 179 -9.78 -7.46 18.74
C HIS A 179 -8.59 -6.55 18.42
N ILE A 180 -8.75 -5.64 17.45
CA ILE A 180 -7.67 -4.77 16.94
C ILE A 180 -8.18 -3.33 16.79
N LEU A 181 -7.36 -2.37 17.22
CA LEU A 181 -7.64 -0.92 17.24
C LEU A 181 -6.51 -0.17 16.53
N GLN A 182 -6.83 0.76 15.61
CA GLN A 182 -5.83 1.45 14.77
C GLN A 182 -6.24 2.92 14.47
N PRO A 183 -5.37 3.91 14.73
CA PRO A 183 -5.34 5.17 13.97
C PRO A 183 -4.68 4.95 12.59
N VAL A 184 -5.47 5.06 11.52
CA VAL A 184 -5.03 4.69 10.16
C VAL A 184 -4.94 5.90 9.23
N LEU A 185 -3.80 6.02 8.55
CA LEU A 185 -3.62 6.80 7.33
C LEU A 185 -3.94 5.93 6.11
N GLN A 186 -4.86 6.36 5.25
CA GLN A 186 -5.34 5.65 4.06
C GLN A 186 -5.06 6.46 2.78
N TRP A 187 -4.53 5.81 1.74
CA TRP A 187 -4.65 6.23 0.33
C TRP A 187 -5.62 5.29 -0.40
N GLY A 188 -6.31 5.81 -1.42
CA GLY A 188 -7.14 5.00 -2.31
C GLY A 188 -8.55 4.79 -1.78
N PRO A 189 -9.40 4.05 -2.53
CA PRO A 189 -10.77 3.76 -2.12
C PRO A 189 -10.83 2.63 -1.09
N SER A 190 -11.68 2.79 -0.07
CA SER A 190 -12.09 1.76 0.91
C SER A 190 -13.58 1.88 1.21
N ASN A 191 -14.13 1.04 2.11
CA ASN A 191 -15.51 1.21 2.57
C ASN A 191 -15.71 2.50 3.39
N ALA A 192 -14.64 3.08 3.95
CA ALA A 192 -14.70 4.34 4.69
C ALA A 192 -14.75 5.59 3.79
N GLY A 193 -14.67 5.40 2.46
CA GLY A 193 -14.48 6.47 1.49
C GLY A 193 -13.05 6.48 0.97
N GLY A 194 -12.47 7.67 0.77
CA GLY A 194 -11.17 7.82 0.15
C GLY A 194 -11.25 8.01 -1.37
N GLY A 195 -10.15 7.72 -2.06
CA GLY A 195 -9.93 8.01 -3.47
C GLY A 195 -8.47 8.39 -3.70
N ASN A 196 -8.20 9.19 -4.73
CA ASN A 196 -6.85 9.60 -5.13
C ASN A 196 -6.27 10.71 -4.21
N TYR A 197 -6.35 10.50 -2.89
CA TYR A 197 -5.90 11.41 -1.85
C TYR A 197 -5.60 10.64 -0.56
N TRP A 198 -4.75 11.21 0.30
CA TRP A 198 -4.53 10.71 1.65
C TRP A 198 -5.64 11.18 2.59
N ALA A 199 -6.08 10.31 3.51
CA ALA A 199 -7.01 10.66 4.57
C ALA A 199 -6.76 9.83 5.84
N VAL A 200 -7.08 10.39 7.00
CA VAL A 200 -7.00 9.70 8.29
C VAL A 200 -8.39 9.33 8.82
N THR A 201 -8.47 8.19 9.50
CA THR A 201 -9.60 7.80 10.37
C THR A 201 -9.15 6.77 11.41
N ASN A 202 -10.00 6.46 12.37
CA ASN A 202 -9.75 5.39 13.34
C ASN A 202 -10.63 4.18 13.02
N TRP A 203 -10.04 2.99 13.14
CA TRP A 203 -10.68 1.71 12.88
C TRP A 203 -10.65 0.78 14.10
N TYR A 204 -11.66 -0.09 14.20
CA TYR A 204 -11.72 -1.20 15.15
C TYR A 204 -12.26 -2.45 14.48
N GLY A 205 -11.61 -3.59 14.68
CA GLY A 205 -12.09 -4.92 14.28
C GLY A 205 -12.43 -5.76 15.50
N SER A 206 -13.68 -6.25 15.59
CA SER A 206 -14.17 -7.03 16.73
C SER A 206 -13.85 -8.54 16.61
N GLY A 207 -12.57 -8.86 16.36
CA GLY A 207 -12.15 -10.17 15.87
C GLY A 207 -11.92 -10.18 14.35
N GLN A 208 -11.76 -11.38 13.80
CA GLN A 208 -11.63 -11.62 12.36
C GLN A 208 -12.68 -12.63 11.86
N GLY A 209 -12.69 -12.91 10.56
CA GLY A 209 -13.56 -13.93 9.97
C GLY A 209 -15.04 -13.51 9.84
N SER A 210 -15.94 -14.50 9.92
CA SER A 210 -17.33 -14.42 9.45
C SER A 210 -18.36 -13.85 10.43
N THR A 211 -18.00 -13.70 11.72
CA THR A 211 -18.85 -13.12 12.77
C THR A 211 -18.32 -11.79 13.31
N ALA A 212 -17.12 -11.38 12.91
CA ALA A 212 -16.54 -10.10 13.32
C ALA A 212 -17.21 -8.92 12.61
N ASN A 213 -17.24 -7.78 13.27
CA ASN A 213 -17.67 -6.50 12.71
C ASN A 213 -16.48 -5.54 12.71
N TYR A 214 -16.43 -4.65 11.73
CA TYR A 214 -15.33 -3.72 11.51
C TYR A 214 -15.90 -2.31 11.41
N PHE A 215 -15.27 -1.35 12.08
CA PHE A 215 -15.81 -0.02 12.29
C PHE A 215 -14.81 1.03 11.82
N TYR A 216 -15.32 2.14 11.27
CA TYR A 216 -14.51 3.30 10.90
C TYR A 216 -15.16 4.61 11.37
N GLY A 217 -14.35 5.54 11.86
CA GLY A 217 -14.78 6.89 12.21
C GLY A 217 -14.87 7.83 11.00
N THR A 218 -15.13 9.12 11.24
CA THR A 218 -15.18 10.14 10.17
C THR A 218 -13.83 10.27 9.46
N LEU A 219 -13.82 10.09 8.13
CA LEU A 219 -12.63 10.30 7.30
C LEU A 219 -12.26 11.79 7.22
N VAL A 220 -10.98 12.13 7.43
CA VAL A 220 -10.46 13.51 7.31
C VAL A 220 -9.31 13.54 6.32
N THR A 221 -9.44 14.33 5.25
CA THR A 221 -8.42 14.46 4.19
C THR A 221 -7.13 15.10 4.72
N VAL A 222 -5.97 14.59 4.32
CA VAL A 222 -4.65 15.10 4.68
C VAL A 222 -3.76 15.26 3.45
N SER A 223 -2.82 16.20 3.50
CA SER A 223 -1.83 16.43 2.44
C SER A 223 -0.56 15.60 2.67
N ALA A 224 0.17 15.28 1.61
CA ALA A 224 1.55 14.78 1.73
C ALA A 224 2.45 15.79 2.47
N GLY A 225 3.50 15.29 3.12
CA GLY A 225 4.52 16.09 3.80
C GLY A 225 4.12 16.63 5.18
N ILE A 226 2.88 16.46 5.64
CA ILE A 226 2.49 16.85 7.01
C ILE A 226 2.80 15.73 8.00
N SER A 227 3.18 16.11 9.22
CA SER A 227 3.36 15.14 10.31
C SER A 227 2.02 14.76 10.94
N LEU A 228 1.83 13.46 11.15
CA LEU A 228 0.73 12.87 11.89
C LEU A 228 1.27 12.22 13.17
N GLN A 229 0.45 12.20 14.21
CA GLN A 229 0.69 11.36 15.38
C GLN A 229 -0.56 10.53 15.67
N GLY A 230 -0.45 9.22 15.49
CA GLY A 230 -1.46 8.26 15.92
C GLY A 230 -1.43 8.11 17.43
N VAL A 231 -2.60 8.06 18.08
CA VAL A 231 -2.75 8.08 19.53
C VAL A 231 -3.79 7.06 19.97
N MET A 232 -3.38 6.04 20.71
CA MET A 232 -4.28 5.17 21.47
C MET A 232 -4.04 5.34 22.97
N THR A 233 -5.12 5.49 23.75
CA THR A 233 -5.05 5.71 25.20
C THR A 233 -6.11 4.88 25.92
N MET A 234 -5.72 4.21 27.01
CA MET A 234 -6.63 3.50 27.90
C MET A 234 -7.46 4.50 28.71
N THR A 235 -8.79 4.43 28.59
CA THR A 235 -9.73 5.35 29.24
C THR A 235 -10.34 4.79 30.52
N ALA A 236 -10.40 3.46 30.66
CA ALA A 236 -10.83 2.77 31.88
C ALA A 236 -10.30 1.33 31.94
N GLN A 237 -10.35 0.74 33.14
CA GLN A 237 -10.18 -0.69 33.38
C GLN A 237 -11.25 -1.16 34.39
N ASN A 238 -11.85 -2.32 34.14
CA ASN A 238 -12.83 -2.97 35.00
C ASN A 238 -12.53 -4.46 35.10
N GLY A 239 -11.77 -4.85 36.13
CA GLY A 239 -11.23 -6.21 36.25
C GLY A 239 -10.27 -6.54 35.11
N SER A 240 -10.60 -7.57 34.34
CA SER A 240 -9.85 -8.02 33.16
C SER A 240 -10.29 -7.35 31.85
N LEU A 241 -11.25 -6.43 31.89
CA LEU A 241 -11.78 -5.72 30.73
C LEU A 241 -11.29 -4.27 30.72
N TYR A 242 -11.06 -3.73 29.53
CA TYR A 242 -10.40 -2.46 29.31
C TYR A 242 -11.23 -1.57 28.39
N SER A 243 -11.07 -0.26 28.49
CA SER A 243 -11.62 0.71 27.54
C SER A 243 -10.48 1.54 26.94
N TYR A 244 -10.58 1.84 25.65
CA TYR A 244 -9.58 2.59 24.91
C TYR A 244 -10.24 3.65 24.02
N ASN A 245 -9.55 4.76 23.78
CA ASN A 245 -9.83 5.70 22.70
C ASN A 245 -8.66 5.69 21.70
N SER A 246 -8.98 5.73 20.42
CA SER A 246 -8.06 5.87 19.30
C SER A 246 -8.32 7.19 18.58
N SER A 247 -7.28 7.97 18.29
CA SER A 247 -7.36 9.30 17.71
C SER A 247 -6.08 9.68 16.94
N PHE A 248 -6.12 10.83 16.26
CA PHE A 248 -4.92 11.50 15.74
C PHE A 248 -4.73 12.84 16.46
N SER A 249 -3.50 13.13 16.90
CA SER A 249 -3.18 14.38 17.61
C SER A 249 -3.39 15.60 16.70
N GLY A 250 -4.10 16.61 17.20
CA GLY A 250 -4.46 17.82 16.42
C GLY A 250 -5.67 17.67 15.48
N PHE A 251 -6.23 16.47 15.33
CA PHE A 251 -7.43 16.24 14.50
C PHE A 251 -8.72 16.27 15.33
N SER A 252 -9.87 16.32 14.65
CA SER A 252 -11.17 16.44 15.31
C SER A 252 -11.51 15.20 16.13
N ALA A 253 -12.10 15.37 17.31
CA ALA A 253 -12.70 14.27 18.07
C ALA A 253 -13.74 13.47 17.26
N ASN A 254 -14.33 14.08 16.22
CA ASN A 254 -15.27 13.43 15.30
C ASN A 254 -14.66 12.28 14.45
N SER A 255 -13.33 12.21 14.33
CA SER A 255 -12.62 11.08 13.70
C SER A 255 -12.04 10.09 14.72
N SER A 256 -12.19 10.34 16.03
CA SER A 256 -11.74 9.42 17.09
C SER A 256 -12.74 8.27 17.28
N MET A 257 -12.28 7.19 17.91
CA MET A 257 -13.07 5.98 18.16
C MET A 257 -12.87 5.50 19.59
N THR A 258 -13.97 5.28 20.32
CA THR A 258 -13.95 4.76 21.70
C THR A 258 -14.53 3.35 21.73
N VAL A 259 -13.79 2.43 22.35
CA VAL A 259 -14.19 1.03 22.56
C VAL A 259 -14.14 0.72 24.05
N ASN A 260 -15.18 0.06 24.57
CA ASN A 260 -15.35 -0.16 26.02
C ASN A 260 -15.53 -1.62 26.40
N ASN A 261 -14.98 -2.00 27.56
CA ASN A 261 -15.01 -3.34 28.14
C ASN A 261 -14.43 -4.47 27.25
N VAL A 262 -13.50 -4.12 26.36
CA VAL A 262 -12.83 -5.06 25.44
C VAL A 262 -11.75 -5.88 26.18
N PRO A 263 -11.26 -7.00 25.61
CA PRO A 263 -10.07 -7.68 26.12
C PRO A 263 -8.83 -6.78 26.14
N GLN A 264 -7.82 -7.16 26.93
CA GLN A 264 -6.58 -6.40 27.02
C GLN A 264 -5.83 -6.40 25.68
N LEU A 265 -5.64 -5.22 25.09
CA LEU A 265 -4.78 -5.08 23.92
C LEU A 265 -3.31 -5.16 24.41
N THR A 266 -2.63 -6.25 24.06
CA THR A 266 -1.30 -6.63 24.56
C THR A 266 -0.21 -6.51 23.50
N TYR A 267 -0.55 -6.71 22.23
CA TYR A 267 0.33 -6.50 21.10
C TYR A 267 0.26 -5.05 20.64
N ALA A 268 1.41 -4.51 20.24
CA ALA A 268 1.53 -3.26 19.51
C ALA A 268 2.18 -3.52 18.15
N PHE A 269 1.82 -2.72 17.15
CA PHE A 269 2.30 -2.83 15.77
C PHE A 269 2.63 -1.46 15.18
N GLU A 270 3.59 -1.46 14.25
CA GLU A 270 3.80 -0.44 13.21
C GLU A 270 3.66 -1.18 11.85
N THR A 271 2.85 -0.71 10.90
CA THR A 271 2.44 -1.56 9.76
C THR A 271 2.21 -0.81 8.44
N LEU A 272 2.64 -1.43 7.34
CA LEU A 272 2.19 -1.18 5.97
C LEU A 272 1.27 -2.31 5.50
N GLU A 273 0.06 -1.96 5.08
CA GLU A 273 -0.94 -2.89 4.53
C GLU A 273 -1.46 -2.34 3.20
N ALA A 274 -1.52 -3.17 2.15
CA ALA A 274 -1.90 -2.70 0.82
C ALA A 274 -2.81 -3.69 0.06
N TYR A 275 -3.56 -3.17 -0.90
CA TYR A 275 -4.56 -3.89 -1.69
C TYR A 275 -4.59 -3.37 -3.12
N GLY A 276 -4.87 -4.24 -4.10
CA GLY A 276 -5.09 -3.84 -5.50
C GLY A 276 -3.86 -3.26 -6.22
N VAL A 277 -2.67 -3.38 -5.63
CA VAL A 277 -1.39 -2.94 -6.22
C VAL A 277 -1.07 -3.83 -7.43
N GLN A 278 -0.85 -3.22 -8.60
CA GLN A 278 -0.57 -3.88 -9.87
C GLN A 278 0.87 -3.58 -10.36
N TYR A 279 1.39 -2.39 -10.04
CA TYR A 279 2.72 -1.91 -10.42
C TYR A 279 3.47 -1.31 -9.22
N SER A 280 4.80 -1.27 -9.29
CA SER A 280 5.63 -0.62 -8.24
C SER A 280 5.37 0.88 -8.06
N LEU A 281 4.70 1.51 -9.04
CA LEU A 281 4.28 2.91 -9.05
C LEU A 281 2.89 3.15 -8.45
N ASP A 282 2.16 2.09 -8.07
CA ASP A 282 0.95 2.18 -7.24
C ASP A 282 1.28 2.43 -5.76
N TYR A 283 2.51 2.15 -5.34
CA TYR A 283 3.05 2.64 -4.08
C TYR A 283 3.60 4.08 -4.26
N PRO A 284 3.66 4.89 -3.18
CA PRO A 284 4.34 6.20 -3.14
C PRO A 284 5.73 6.22 -3.80
N MET A 285 6.14 7.41 -4.23
CA MET A 285 7.55 7.65 -4.61
C MET A 285 8.48 7.75 -3.40
N THR A 286 7.95 8.14 -2.24
CA THR A 286 8.65 8.06 -0.95
C THR A 286 9.08 6.62 -0.69
N TYR A 287 10.35 6.40 -0.37
CA TYR A 287 10.92 5.06 -0.22
C TYR A 287 10.76 4.49 1.19
N GLU A 288 10.81 5.34 2.22
CA GLU A 288 10.62 4.99 3.63
C GLU A 288 9.60 5.92 4.29
N VAL A 289 8.86 5.40 5.28
CA VAL A 289 8.08 6.20 6.24
C VAL A 289 8.61 5.87 7.64
N PRO A 290 9.41 6.77 8.23
CA PRO A 290 9.89 6.61 9.59
C PRO A 290 8.75 6.73 10.60
N MET A 291 8.52 5.66 11.36
CA MET A 291 7.56 5.61 12.46
C MET A 291 8.31 6.00 13.72
N THR A 292 8.40 7.32 13.94
CA THR A 292 9.29 7.96 14.92
C THR A 292 8.59 8.30 16.24
N ASN A 293 9.36 8.73 17.24
CA ASN A 293 8.85 9.22 18.53
C ASN A 293 7.93 8.20 19.23
N ILE A 294 8.17 6.91 18.99
CA ILE A 294 7.38 5.81 19.56
C ILE A 294 7.43 5.91 21.09
N GLN A 295 6.24 5.93 21.70
CA GLN A 295 6.07 5.78 23.14
C GLN A 295 4.95 4.77 23.41
N ILE A 296 5.31 3.67 24.08
CA ILE A 296 4.38 2.81 24.79
C ILE A 296 4.55 3.05 26.29
N LEU A 297 3.48 3.51 26.94
CA LEU A 297 3.38 3.71 28.39
C LEU A 297 2.52 2.59 29.00
N LEU A 298 2.87 2.12 30.18
CA LEU A 298 2.09 1.14 30.94
C LEU A 298 1.18 1.84 31.97
N ASN A 299 0.16 1.13 32.47
CA ASN A 299 -0.77 1.64 33.49
C ASN A 299 -0.10 1.95 34.84
N SER A 300 1.12 1.46 35.07
CA SER A 300 2.01 1.85 36.17
C SER A 300 2.72 3.20 35.97
N GLY A 301 2.52 3.88 34.84
CA GLY A 301 3.16 5.16 34.53
C GLY A 301 4.62 5.06 34.07
N VAL A 302 5.14 3.83 33.91
CA VAL A 302 6.48 3.55 33.39
C VAL A 302 6.39 3.28 31.89
N ASN A 303 7.39 3.72 31.11
CA ASN A 303 7.49 3.36 29.70
C ASN A 303 7.82 1.88 29.54
N ALA A 304 7.22 1.21 28.55
CA ALA A 304 7.48 -0.20 28.30
C ALA A 304 8.93 -0.44 27.82
N PRO A 305 9.58 -1.53 28.25
CA PRO A 305 10.83 -1.99 27.64
C PRO A 305 10.50 -2.66 26.30
N ILE A 306 10.36 -1.85 25.25
CA ILE A 306 10.02 -2.33 23.90
C ILE A 306 11.19 -3.14 23.34
N GLN A 307 10.88 -4.22 22.63
CA GLN A 307 11.80 -4.96 21.76
C GLN A 307 11.01 -5.37 20.51
N TRP A 308 11.02 -4.50 19.49
CA TRP A 308 10.35 -4.73 18.22
C TRP A 308 10.95 -5.92 17.47
N THR A 309 10.10 -6.70 16.81
CA THR A 309 10.47 -7.72 15.83
C THR A 309 9.90 -7.31 14.47
N ALA A 310 10.75 -7.14 13.46
CA ALA A 310 10.31 -6.83 12.10
C ALA A 310 9.88 -8.11 11.36
N GLU A 311 8.75 -8.05 10.65
CA GLU A 311 8.24 -9.13 9.82
C GLU A 311 7.94 -8.63 8.40
N ASN A 312 8.72 -9.13 7.43
CA ASN A 312 8.70 -8.67 6.04
C ASN A 312 7.97 -9.71 5.16
N ARG A 313 6.65 -9.63 5.10
CA ARG A 313 5.77 -10.61 4.41
C ARG A 313 5.88 -10.54 2.89
N VAL A 314 6.13 -9.34 2.37
CA VAL A 314 6.22 -9.00 0.94
C VAL A 314 7.43 -8.08 0.77
N THR A 315 8.32 -8.42 -0.15
CA THR A 315 9.63 -7.76 -0.32
C THR A 315 10.03 -7.55 -1.79
N ASP A 316 9.08 -7.75 -2.70
CA ASP A 316 9.31 -8.00 -4.12
C ASP A 316 9.70 -6.74 -4.94
N ILE A 317 9.31 -5.56 -4.47
CA ILE A 317 9.86 -4.27 -4.94
C ILE A 317 10.82 -3.64 -3.92
N GLY A 318 11.13 -4.34 -2.83
CA GLY A 318 12.02 -3.89 -1.74
C GLY A 318 11.31 -3.36 -0.49
N GLN A 319 10.03 -3.65 -0.31
CA GLN A 319 9.30 -3.34 0.92
C GLN A 319 9.93 -4.12 2.08
N HIS A 320 10.17 -3.48 3.23
CA HIS A 320 10.66 -4.14 4.44
C HIS A 320 10.55 -3.20 5.66
N THR A 321 10.63 -3.75 6.86
CA THR A 321 10.67 -2.97 8.10
C THR A 321 12.04 -3.08 8.75
N VAL A 322 12.57 -1.96 9.27
CA VAL A 322 13.82 -1.90 10.03
C VAL A 322 13.54 -1.36 11.42
N VAL A 323 14.02 -2.05 12.45
CA VAL A 323 13.99 -1.55 13.83
C VAL A 323 15.23 -0.69 14.05
N VAL A 324 15.06 0.63 14.07
CA VAL A 324 16.14 1.59 14.30
C VAL A 324 16.42 1.73 15.80
N ASN A 325 15.36 1.86 16.60
CA ASN A 325 15.49 2.17 18.01
C ASN A 325 14.35 1.58 18.86
N ASN A 326 14.71 0.78 19.85
CA ASN A 326 13.79 0.09 20.78
C ASN A 326 13.44 0.91 22.05
N ASN A 327 13.78 2.19 22.11
CA ASN A 327 13.46 3.05 23.25
C ASN A 327 11.95 3.32 23.40
N SER A 328 11.55 3.70 24.62
CA SER A 328 10.24 4.29 24.91
C SER A 328 10.41 5.34 26.02
N PRO A 329 10.07 6.63 25.81
CA PRO A 329 9.71 7.24 24.53
C PRO A 329 10.89 7.27 23.54
N ASN A 330 10.66 7.84 22.36
CA ASN A 330 11.67 8.07 21.33
C ASN A 330 12.23 6.78 20.71
N GLY A 331 11.41 5.74 20.60
CA GLY A 331 11.67 4.61 19.70
C GLY A 331 11.41 4.97 18.24
N GLU A 332 11.89 4.13 17.32
CA GLU A 332 11.88 4.39 15.88
C GLU A 332 11.91 3.09 15.09
N VAL A 333 11.02 2.99 14.10
CA VAL A 333 10.87 1.85 13.18
C VAL A 333 10.67 2.40 11.78
N ASP A 334 11.52 2.03 10.82
CA ASP A 334 11.42 2.52 9.45
C ASP A 334 10.67 1.51 8.57
N ILE A 335 9.57 1.98 7.97
CA ILE A 335 8.77 1.20 7.04
C ILE A 335 9.20 1.56 5.62
N TYR A 336 10.03 0.72 5.00
CA TYR A 336 10.37 0.82 3.59
C TYR A 336 9.20 0.33 2.75
N ILE A 337 8.67 1.24 1.92
CA ILE A 337 7.55 1.00 1.01
C ILE A 337 8.06 0.45 -0.35
N ARG A 338 9.36 0.60 -0.63
CA ARG A 338 10.04 0.17 -1.86
C ARG A 338 11.55 0.23 -1.68
N ASN A 339 12.29 -0.46 -2.54
CA ASN A 339 13.71 -0.20 -2.74
C ASN A 339 13.92 1.28 -3.09
N HIS A 340 15.00 1.84 -2.56
CA HIS A 340 15.64 3.06 -3.06
C HIS A 340 15.70 3.01 -4.61
N TYR A 341 14.96 3.88 -5.29
CA TYR A 341 14.74 3.72 -6.73
C TYR A 341 15.99 4.10 -7.52
N VAL A 342 16.67 3.10 -8.06
CA VAL A 342 17.90 3.28 -8.83
C VAL A 342 17.52 3.70 -10.26
N MET A 343 17.44 5.02 -10.49
CA MET A 343 17.12 5.59 -11.80
C MET A 343 18.15 5.14 -12.85
N PRO A 344 17.73 4.57 -13.99
CA PRO A 344 18.64 4.27 -15.08
C PRO A 344 19.16 5.57 -15.72
N ILE A 345 20.47 5.68 -15.88
CA ILE A 345 21.09 6.72 -16.70
C ILE A 345 21.06 6.22 -18.16
N THR A 346 20.42 6.98 -19.03
CA THR A 346 20.59 6.80 -20.47
C THR A 346 21.69 7.75 -20.94
N VAL A 347 22.92 7.22 -21.09
CA VAL A 347 24.04 7.98 -21.66
C VAL A 347 24.02 7.85 -23.18
N THR A 348 23.67 8.92 -23.89
CA THR A 348 23.65 8.91 -25.36
C THR A 348 25.00 9.34 -25.91
N MET A 349 25.70 8.39 -26.55
CA MET A 349 27.00 8.61 -27.21
C MET A 349 26.84 8.62 -28.74
N PRO A 350 27.54 9.52 -29.47
CA PRO A 350 27.70 9.43 -30.92
C PRO A 350 28.60 8.25 -31.29
N SER A 351 28.44 7.72 -32.50
CA SER A 351 29.20 6.56 -33.01
C SER A 351 30.71 6.76 -33.13
N SER A 352 31.21 7.99 -32.97
CA SER A 352 32.63 8.36 -33.01
C SER A 352 33.31 8.48 -31.64
N ALA A 353 32.58 8.44 -30.52
CA ALA A 353 33.12 8.73 -29.19
C ALA A 353 33.25 7.49 -28.29
N SER A 354 34.40 7.34 -27.63
CA SER A 354 34.70 6.23 -26.70
C SER A 354 34.56 6.65 -25.23
N LEU A 355 33.42 6.32 -24.63
CA LEU A 355 33.18 6.47 -23.19
C LEU A 355 33.98 5.41 -22.43
N HIS A 356 34.92 5.85 -21.59
CA HIS A 356 35.81 4.93 -20.83
C HIS A 356 35.27 4.65 -19.42
N ALA A 357 34.68 5.65 -18.78
CA ALA A 357 33.97 5.56 -17.51
C ALA A 357 32.96 6.72 -17.40
N VAL A 358 31.98 6.59 -16.52
CA VAL A 358 31.24 7.73 -15.95
C VAL A 358 31.30 7.56 -14.44
N VAL A 359 31.97 8.49 -13.75
CA VAL A 359 32.19 8.41 -12.30
C VAL A 359 31.31 9.46 -11.64
N VAL A 360 30.02 9.17 -11.51
CA VAL A 360 29.15 10.02 -10.71
C VAL A 360 29.42 9.74 -9.23
N GLY A 361 30.27 10.57 -8.63
CA GLY A 361 30.27 10.73 -7.18
C GLY A 361 28.91 11.24 -6.73
N ILE A 362 28.32 10.57 -5.74
CA ILE A 362 27.06 10.99 -5.12
C ILE A 362 27.40 11.48 -3.72
N THR A 363 27.67 12.78 -3.62
CA THR A 363 27.87 13.46 -2.34
C THR A 363 26.63 14.32 -2.07
N PRO A 364 25.74 13.92 -1.14
CA PRO A 364 24.69 14.79 -0.66
C PRO A 364 25.28 16.07 -0.07
N ALA A 365 24.57 17.19 -0.19
CA ALA A 365 25.01 18.46 0.40
C ALA A 365 25.06 18.45 1.95
N TYR A 366 24.43 17.45 2.59
CA TYR A 366 24.45 17.24 4.04
C TYR A 366 25.52 16.21 4.46
N SER A 367 26.37 16.61 5.42
CA SER A 367 27.57 15.89 5.84
C SER A 367 27.32 14.72 6.80
N GLY A 368 26.37 13.84 6.46
CA GLY A 368 25.95 12.71 7.33
C GLY A 368 26.28 11.31 6.80
N PHE A 369 26.24 11.09 5.48
CA PHE A 369 26.38 9.75 4.90
C PHE A 369 27.82 9.42 4.45
N PRO A 370 28.26 8.14 4.58
CA PRO A 370 29.52 7.70 3.99
C PRO A 370 29.42 7.70 2.46
N GLY A 371 30.24 8.52 1.80
CA GLY A 371 30.15 8.75 0.35
C GLY A 371 30.38 7.50 -0.49
N ALA A 372 29.39 7.13 -1.31
CA ALA A 372 29.45 5.97 -2.20
C ALA A 372 30.25 6.30 -3.48
N ASN A 373 31.51 5.86 -3.52
CA ASN A 373 32.38 6.00 -4.71
C ASN A 373 32.09 4.91 -5.75
N LEU A 374 31.07 5.12 -6.59
CA LEU A 374 30.76 4.23 -7.71
C LEU A 374 31.76 4.41 -8.86
N THR A 375 32.73 3.49 -8.95
CA THR A 375 33.71 3.42 -10.04
C THR A 375 33.31 2.35 -11.04
N PHE A 376 33.02 2.73 -12.28
CA PHE A 376 32.62 1.81 -13.35
C PHE A 376 33.72 1.67 -14.41
N THR A 377 34.03 0.43 -14.77
CA THR A 377 34.95 0.09 -15.88
C THR A 377 34.17 -0.45 -17.08
N ASN A 378 34.52 0.02 -18.27
CA ASN A 378 33.84 -0.23 -19.55
C ASN A 378 33.51 -1.71 -19.86
N THR A 379 32.22 -2.05 -20.03
CA THR A 379 31.60 -2.46 -21.34
C THR A 379 30.13 -2.88 -21.20
N SER A 380 29.18 -1.93 -21.25
CA SER A 380 27.83 -2.07 -21.87
C SER A 380 27.02 -0.75 -21.69
N THR A 381 25.88 -0.62 -22.37
CA THR A 381 25.22 0.67 -22.66
C THR A 381 24.15 1.14 -21.65
N GLN A 382 24.11 0.59 -20.43
CA GLN A 382 23.23 1.06 -19.34
C GLN A 382 23.96 1.05 -18.00
N ASN A 383 23.83 2.13 -17.24
CA ASN A 383 24.32 2.28 -15.86
C ASN A 383 23.19 2.87 -15.01
N TYR A 384 23.22 2.64 -13.70
CA TYR A 384 22.12 2.97 -12.79
C TYR A 384 22.64 3.79 -11.60
N ILE A 385 21.87 4.79 -11.15
CA ILE A 385 22.19 5.64 -9.99
C ILE A 385 21.03 5.69 -9.00
N THR A 386 21.35 5.49 -7.72
CA THR A 386 20.43 5.68 -6.61
C THR A 386 20.47 7.14 -6.16
N TYR A 387 19.33 7.84 -6.13
CA TYR A 387 19.26 9.20 -5.60
C TYR A 387 17.89 9.50 -4.94
N ASN A 388 17.88 10.43 -4.00
CA ASN A 388 16.70 10.91 -3.27
C ASN A 388 16.18 12.21 -3.90
N SER A 389 14.86 12.35 -3.96
CA SER A 389 14.17 13.37 -4.79
C SER A 389 14.28 14.82 -4.31
N THR A 390 14.89 15.07 -3.15
CA THR A 390 14.96 16.38 -2.48
C THR A 390 16.38 16.94 -2.33
N ASP A 391 17.42 16.14 -2.58
CA ASP A 391 18.82 16.53 -2.39
C ASP A 391 19.42 17.27 -3.61
N THR A 392 20.52 17.97 -3.37
CA THR A 392 21.37 18.57 -4.41
C THR A 392 22.64 17.74 -4.61
N TYR A 393 23.02 17.54 -5.87
CA TYR A 393 24.08 16.63 -6.27
C TYR A 393 25.22 17.34 -7.03
N ASN A 394 26.45 16.86 -6.81
CA ASN A 394 27.64 17.29 -7.55
C ASN A 394 28.08 16.16 -8.48
N ILE A 395 27.65 16.22 -9.75
CA ILE A 395 27.83 15.16 -10.74
C ILE A 395 29.09 15.44 -11.56
N GLN A 396 30.09 14.58 -11.46
CA GLN A 396 31.26 14.61 -12.34
C GLN A 396 31.12 13.61 -13.50
N VAL A 397 31.59 14.01 -14.68
CA VAL A 397 31.64 13.17 -15.89
C VAL A 397 33.05 13.22 -16.46
N THR A 398 33.73 12.07 -16.48
CA THR A 398 35.13 11.96 -16.89
C THR A 398 35.25 11.42 -18.32
N THR A 399 35.79 12.22 -19.24
CA THR A 399 36.03 11.82 -20.64
C THR A 399 37.54 11.77 -20.93
N VAL A 400 37.98 10.79 -21.72
CA VAL A 400 39.39 10.36 -21.71
C VAL A 400 40.16 10.69 -23.00
N THR A 401 39.49 10.96 -24.13
CA THR A 401 40.15 10.95 -25.45
C THR A 401 39.87 12.14 -26.38
N GLN A 402 38.78 12.88 -26.23
CA GLN A 402 38.45 14.03 -27.11
C GLN A 402 37.73 15.15 -26.37
N ARG A 403 37.83 16.37 -26.91
CA ARG A 403 37.01 17.50 -26.46
C ARG A 403 35.56 17.27 -26.87
N CYS A 404 34.66 17.38 -25.91
CA CYS A 404 33.22 17.19 -26.08
C CYS A 404 32.43 18.19 -25.24
N HIS A 405 31.21 18.49 -25.69
CA HIS A 405 30.18 19.10 -24.87
C HIS A 405 29.46 17.99 -24.10
N VAL A 406 29.47 18.05 -22.78
CA VAL A 406 28.63 17.20 -21.93
C VAL A 406 27.38 18.00 -21.58
N THR A 407 26.19 17.46 -21.83
CA THR A 407 24.92 18.10 -21.42
C THR A 407 24.19 17.21 -20.43
N LEU A 408 23.82 17.79 -19.29
CA LEU A 408 23.10 17.16 -18.19
C LEU A 408 21.82 17.95 -17.91
N ASN A 409 20.65 17.33 -18.16
CA ASN A 409 19.33 17.98 -17.99
C ASN A 409 19.21 19.40 -18.61
N GLY A 410 19.88 19.63 -19.74
CA GLY A 410 19.89 20.90 -20.46
C GLY A 410 20.98 21.91 -20.03
N GLN A 411 21.75 21.64 -18.98
CA GLN A 411 23.00 22.39 -18.70
C GLN A 411 24.15 21.77 -19.48
N THR A 412 24.88 22.55 -20.28
CA THR A 412 26.06 22.09 -21.03
C THR A 412 27.35 22.58 -20.37
N GLN A 413 28.36 21.71 -20.29
CA GLN A 413 29.74 22.07 -19.97
C GLN A 413 30.73 21.54 -21.00
N ASP A 414 31.74 22.36 -21.26
CA ASP A 414 32.87 22.03 -22.11
C ASP A 414 33.96 21.29 -21.34
N THR A 415 34.42 20.19 -21.90
CA THR A 415 35.63 19.51 -21.43
C THR A 415 36.88 20.19 -22.02
N GLN A 416 37.99 20.28 -21.26
CA GLN A 416 39.26 20.90 -21.68
C GLN A 416 40.37 19.86 -21.91
N GLY A 417 40.72 19.58 -23.16
CA GLY A 417 41.54 18.41 -23.56
C GLY A 417 42.86 18.21 -22.80
N GLY A 418 43.09 16.97 -22.35
CA GLY A 418 44.27 16.51 -21.62
C GLY A 418 43.93 15.30 -20.76
N HIS A 419 43.23 15.55 -19.65
CA HIS A 419 42.45 14.58 -18.89
C HIS A 419 41.22 15.33 -18.38
N THR A 420 40.00 14.82 -18.63
CA THR A 420 38.85 15.71 -18.74
C THR A 420 37.69 15.39 -17.82
N TYR A 421 37.23 16.42 -17.11
CA TYR A 421 36.10 16.40 -16.20
C TYR A 421 35.13 17.51 -16.61
N ALA A 422 33.85 17.18 -16.82
CA ALA A 422 32.76 18.13 -16.63
C ALA A 422 32.26 17.98 -15.18
N SER A 423 32.02 19.09 -14.48
CA SER A 423 31.63 19.09 -13.06
C SER A 423 30.38 19.91 -12.83
N PHE A 424 29.24 19.22 -12.79
CA PHE A 424 27.92 19.81 -12.62
C PHE A 424 27.58 19.89 -11.13
N ASN A 425 27.83 21.05 -10.53
CA ASN A 425 27.63 21.27 -9.10
C ASN A 425 26.21 21.75 -8.80
N ASN A 426 25.67 21.38 -7.64
CA ASN A 426 24.34 21.77 -7.15
C ASN A 426 23.18 21.44 -8.13
N ILE A 427 23.27 20.31 -8.82
CA ILE A 427 22.18 19.83 -9.68
C ILE A 427 21.00 19.41 -8.80
N SER A 428 19.87 20.10 -8.95
CA SER A 428 18.58 19.73 -8.37
C SER A 428 17.85 18.78 -9.33
N LEU A 429 17.51 17.58 -8.85
CA LEU A 429 16.87 16.53 -9.65
C LEU A 429 15.35 16.48 -9.43
N SER A 430 14.68 17.58 -9.77
CA SER A 430 13.23 17.71 -9.64
C SER A 430 12.47 16.97 -10.76
N GLY A 431 11.97 15.78 -10.46
CA GLY A 431 11.01 15.05 -11.32
C GLY A 431 11.31 13.55 -11.48
N SER A 432 10.32 12.81 -12.00
CA SER A 432 10.37 11.35 -12.21
C SER A 432 10.93 10.93 -13.58
N GLY A 433 11.65 11.81 -14.28
CA GLY A 433 12.23 11.55 -15.60
C GLY A 433 13.66 11.00 -15.54
N PRO A 434 14.08 10.11 -16.45
CA PRO A 434 15.43 9.55 -16.46
C PRO A 434 16.49 10.64 -16.67
N LEU A 435 17.62 10.52 -15.97
CA LEU A 435 18.73 11.47 -16.07
C LEU A 435 19.31 11.48 -17.48
N GLN A 436 19.11 12.58 -18.21
CA GLN A 436 19.59 12.75 -19.58
C GLN A 436 21.03 13.23 -19.56
N ILE A 437 21.97 12.34 -19.89
CA ILE A 437 23.36 12.69 -20.19
C ILE A 437 23.61 12.47 -21.68
N SER A 438 23.89 13.55 -22.41
CA SER A 438 24.41 13.48 -23.78
C SER A 438 25.84 13.99 -23.83
N VAL A 439 26.67 13.37 -24.67
CA VAL A 439 28.07 13.75 -24.87
C VAL A 439 28.29 13.93 -26.36
N THR A 440 28.19 15.16 -26.87
CA THR A 440 28.44 15.45 -28.29
C THR A 440 29.90 15.84 -28.52
N PRO A 441 30.52 15.50 -29.66
CA PRO A 441 31.87 15.96 -29.97
C PRO A 441 31.89 17.48 -30.15
N PHE A 442 33.09 18.06 -30.13
CA PHE A 442 33.34 19.36 -30.76
C PHE A 442 33.38 19.25 -32.29
#